data_AF-A0A432TKM2-F1
#
_entry.id   AF-A0A432TKM2-F1
#
_cell.length_a   1.000
_cell.length_b   1.000
_cell.length_c   1.000
_cell.angle_alpha   90.00
_cell.angle_beta   90.00
_cell.angle_gamma   90.00
#
_symmetry.space_group_name_H-M   'P 1'
#
loop_
_entity.id
_entity.type
_entity.pdbx_description
1 polymer ?
#
loop_
_entity_poly.entity_id
_entity_poly.type
_entity_poly.pdbx_seq_one_letter_code
_entity_poly.pdbx_strand_id
1 'polypeptide(L)' 'PKLRVPDGHYFVMGDNRARSSDSRFWGFVPEEYIIGKAFGIWMHYDDSLKLDRVGGFD' A
#
# COMPACT_ATOMS: atom_id res chain seq x y z
N PRO A 1 0.97 -10.34 21.04
CA PRO A 1 0.69 -9.09 21.78
C PRO A 1 -0.30 -8.24 20.98
N LYS A 2 -1.29 -7.63 21.64
CA LYS A 2 -2.23 -6.73 20.98
C LYS A 2 -1.57 -5.35 20.89
N LEU A 3 -1.07 -4.99 19.70
CA LEU A 3 -0.51 -3.66 19.44
C LEU A 3 -1.66 -2.69 19.17
N ARG A 4 -1.61 -1.52 19.82
CA ARG A 4 -2.51 -0.40 19.53
C ARG A 4 -1.74 0.63 18.71
N VAL A 5 -2.30 1.04 17.58
CA VAL A 5 -1.72 2.11 16.76
C VAL A 5 -1.85 3.42 17.53
N PRO A 6 -0.76 4.21 17.68
CA PRO A 6 -0.83 5.54 18.29
C PRO A 6 -1.70 6.49 17.48
N ASP A 7 -2.20 7.55 18.13
CA ASP A 7 -2.92 8.61 17.43
C ASP A 7 -2.00 9.28 16.39
N GLY A 8 -2.57 9.68 15.24
CA GLY A 8 -1.81 10.27 14.13
C GLY A 8 -0.85 9.31 13.43
N HIS A 9 -0.99 8.00 13.63
CA HIS A 9 -0.16 6.98 13.00
C HIS A 9 -1.00 5.92 12.30
N TYR A 10 -0.36 5.22 11.37
CA TYR A 10 -0.94 4.13 10.59
C TYR A 10 -0.07 2.88 10.70
N PHE A 11 -0.72 1.73 10.85
CA PHE A 11 -0.06 0.44 10.66
C PHE A 11 -0.35 -0.03 9.22
N VAL A 12 0.69 -0.16 8.40
CA VAL A 12 0.56 -0.55 7.00
C VAL A 12 1.13 -1.95 6.77
N MET A 13 0.51 -2.70 5.88
CA MET A 13 0.97 -4.02 5.47
C MET A 13 0.82 -4.19 3.97
N GLY A 14 1.83 -4.77 3.34
CA GLY A 14 1.74 -5.16 1.94
C GLY A 14 0.92 -6.43 1.74
N ASP A 15 0.25 -6.55 0.60
CA ASP A 15 -0.51 -7.76 0.26
C ASP A 15 0.38 -8.98 0.03
N ASN A 16 1.60 -8.78 -0.47
CA ASN A 16 2.61 -9.84 -0.58
C ASN A 16 3.28 -10.10 0.77
N ARG A 17 2.53 -10.70 1.71
CA ARG A 17 2.82 -10.78 3.15
C ARG A 17 4.21 -11.33 3.49
N ALA A 18 4.65 -12.37 2.79
CA ALA A 18 5.95 -12.99 3.05
C ALA A 18 7.13 -12.21 2.46
N ARG A 19 6.87 -11.26 1.56
CA ARG A 19 7.89 -10.49 0.83
C ARG A 19 7.68 -8.97 0.94
N SER A 20 7.08 -8.52 2.04
CA SER A 20 6.87 -7.10 2.31
C SER A 20 7.65 -6.68 3.54
N SER A 21 8.49 -5.65 3.40
CA SER A 21 9.08 -4.92 4.50
C SER A 21 8.10 -3.82 4.91
N ASP A 22 7.28 -4.07 5.92
CA ASP A 22 6.19 -3.20 6.35
C ASP A 22 6.16 -2.98 7.88
N SER A 23 5.08 -2.43 8.41
CA SER A 23 4.97 -2.06 9.83
C SER A 23 5.19 -3.21 10.82
N ARG A 24 5.13 -4.47 10.36
CA ARG A 24 5.53 -5.64 11.16
C ARG A 24 7.01 -5.64 11.55
N PHE A 25 7.86 -4.93 10.80
CA PHE A 25 9.31 -4.87 10.98
C PHE A 25 9.81 -3.50 11.45
N TRP A 26 9.29 -2.42 10.86
CA TRP A 26 9.80 -1.05 11.12
C TRP A 26 8.85 -0.13 11.89
N GLY A 27 7.68 -0.60 12.32
CA GLY A 27 6.76 0.16 13.17
C GLY A 27 5.71 0.99 12.42
N PHE A 28 5.13 2.01 13.06
CA PHE A 28 4.01 2.77 12.51
C PHE A 28 4.44 3.94 11.62
N VAL A 29 3.60 4.33 10.66
CA VAL A 29 3.81 5.48 9.76
C VAL A 29 3.10 6.72 10.33
N PRO A 30 3.80 7.85 10.57
CA PRO A 30 3.16 9.12 10.90
C PRO A 30 2.23 9.62 9.78
N GLU A 31 1.11 10.24 10.13
CA GLU A 31 0.14 10.80 9.17
C GLU A 31 0.78 11.79 8.19
N GLU A 32 1.74 12.60 8.65
CA GLU A 32 2.46 13.56 7.81
C GLU A 32 3.27 12.92 6.66
N TYR A 33 3.53 11.61 6.71
CA TYR A 33 4.22 10.88 5.64
C TYR A 33 3.25 10.29 4.60
N ILE A 34 1.93 10.40 4.82
CA ILE A 34 0.92 9.92 3.89
C ILE A 34 0.68 10.98 2.80
N ILE A 35 1.03 10.64 1.56
CA ILE A 35 0.85 11.55 0.41
C ILE A 35 -0.56 11.43 -0.20
N GLY A 36 -1.13 10.23 -0.23
CA GLY A 36 -2.45 10.00 -0.83
C GLY A 36 -2.82 8.53 -0.99
N LYS A 37 -3.97 8.29 -1.63
CA LYS A 37 -4.51 6.96 -1.91
C LYS A 37 -4.26 6.56 -3.36
N ALA A 38 -3.71 5.36 -3.57
CA ALA A 38 -3.69 4.76 -4.91
C ALA A 38 -5.14 4.49 -5.36
N PHE A 39 -5.56 5.11 -6.47
CA PHE A 39 -6.97 5.15 -6.90
C PHE A 39 -7.23 4.49 -8.25
N GLY A 40 -6.22 3.97 -8.94
CA GLY A 40 -6.43 3.28 -10.20
C GLY A 40 -5.14 2.82 -10.85
N ILE A 41 -5.28 1.90 -11.79
CA ILE A 41 -4.19 1.45 -12.67
C ILE A 41 -4.45 2.08 -14.03
N TRP A 42 -3.59 3.00 -14.44
CA TRP A 42 -3.72 3.67 -15.73
C TRP A 42 -2.96 2.93 -16.85
N MET A 43 -1.97 2.11 -16.51
CA MET A 43 -1.17 1.31 -17.44
C MET A 43 -0.57 0.08 -16.75
N HIS A 44 -0.47 -1.03 -17.48
CA HIS A 44 0.27 -2.22 -17.07
C HIS A 44 1.09 -2.75 -18.26
N TYR A 45 2.40 -2.89 -18.06
CA TYR A 45 3.35 -3.37 -19.07
C TYR A 45 4.11 -4.58 -18.55
N ASP A 46 4.05 -5.67 -19.30
CA ASP A 46 4.75 -6.91 -19.02
C ASP A 46 5.00 -7.61 -20.37
N ASP A 47 6.18 -7.34 -20.95
CA ASP A 47 6.61 -7.59 -22.34
C ASP A 47 5.72 -7.00 -23.46
N SER A 48 4.51 -6.56 -23.12
CA SER A 48 3.52 -5.92 -23.98
C SER A 48 2.54 -5.10 -23.12
N LEU A 49 1.75 -4.24 -23.77
CA LEU A 49 0.66 -3.52 -23.10
C LEU A 49 -0.47 -4.49 -22.72
N LYS A 50 -0.80 -4.58 -21.44
CA LYS A 50 -1.88 -5.43 -20.91
C LYS A 50 -3.01 -4.56 -20.35
N LEU A 51 -4.21 -4.66 -20.92
CA LEU A 51 -5.35 -3.80 -20.58
C LEU A 51 -6.28 -4.40 -19.52
N ASP A 52 -6.13 -5.68 -19.19
CA ASP A 52 -6.96 -6.42 -18.23
C ASP A 52 -6.93 -5.84 -16.80
N ARG A 53 -5.87 -5.08 -16.47
CA ARG A 53 -5.71 -4.46 -15.15
C ARG A 53 -6.09 -2.98 -15.10
N VAL A 54 -6.31 -2.33 -16.24
CA VAL A 54 -6.60 -0.89 -16.29
C VAL A 54 -8.00 -0.64 -15.74
N GLY A 55 -8.11 0.28 -14.79
CA GLY A 55 -9.38 0.59 -14.12
C GLY A 55 -9.21 1.06 -12.67
N GLY A 56 -10.34 1.12 -11.96
CA GLY A 56 -10.42 1.60 -10.57
C GLY A 56 -10.86 3.07 -10.43
N PHE A 57 -11.23 3.72 -11.54
CA PHE A 57 -11.57 5.14 -11.60
C PHE A 57 -13.04 5.47 -11.33
N ASP A 58 -13.84 4.47 -10.93
CA ASP A 58 -15.26 4.61 -10.60
C ASP A 58 -15.49 5.13 -9.17
#